data_AF-A0A843CWH2-F1
#
_entry.id   AF-A0A843CWH2-F1
#
_cell.length_a   1.000
_cell.length_b   1.000
_cell.length_c   1.000
_cell.angle_alpha   90.00
_cell.angle_beta   90.00
_cell.angle_gamma   90.00
#
_symmetry.space_group_name_H-M   'P 1'
#
loop_
_entity.id
_entity.type
_entity.pdbx_description
1 polymer ?
#
loop_
_entity_poly.entity_id
_entity_poly.type
_entity_poly.pdbx_seq_one_letter_code
_entity_poly.pdbx_strand_id
1 'polypeptide(L)' 'MIKVRREVCGYCGACVSVCPEGAIELIDAYLSIDDEICKNCRICVKVCPLGSLEAIKE' A
#
# COMPACT_ATOMS: atom_id res chain seq x y z
N MET A 1 -7.53 -7.37 2.89
CA MET A 1 -6.59 -7.07 1.77
C MET A 1 -6.51 -5.57 1.56
N ILE A 2 -5.42 -5.10 0.97
CA ILE A 2 -5.26 -3.70 0.60
C ILE A 2 -5.31 -3.57 -0.92
N LYS A 3 -6.26 -2.79 -1.44
CA LYS A 3 -6.39 -2.51 -2.88
C LYS A 3 -5.69 -1.21 -3.23
N VAL A 4 -4.97 -1.20 -4.35
CA VAL A 4 -4.28 -0.03 -4.89
C VAL A 4 -5.02 0.48 -6.13
N ARG A 5 -5.46 1.75 -6.10
CA ARG A 5 -5.92 2.49 -7.28
C ARG A 5 -4.72 3.01 -8.06
N ARG A 6 -4.27 2.25 -9.06
CA ARG A 6 -3.06 2.52 -9.84
C ARG A 6 -3.16 3.79 -10.68
N GLU A 7 -4.37 4.17 -11.06
CA GLU A 7 -4.70 5.40 -11.78
C GLU A 7 -4.55 6.66 -10.92
N VAL A 8 -4.58 6.52 -9.58
CA VAL A 8 -4.39 7.61 -8.61
C VAL A 8 -3.00 7.54 -7.96
N CYS A 9 -2.39 6.36 -7.90
CA CYS A 9 -1.10 6.14 -7.26
C CYS A 9 0.03 6.91 -7.98
N GLY A 10 0.67 7.84 -7.27
CA GLY A 10 1.84 8.58 -7.76
C GLY A 10 3.19 7.88 -7.50
N TYR A 11 3.19 6.62 -7.05
CA TYR A 11 4.40 5.81 -6.81
C TYR A 11 5.46 6.50 -5.94
N CYS A 12 5.04 7.27 -4.92
CA CYS A 12 5.95 8.03 -4.07
C CYS A 12 6.67 7.22 -2.97
N GLY A 13 6.29 5.95 -2.78
CA GLY A 13 6.90 5.08 -1.77
C GLY A 13 6.52 5.35 -0.30
N ALA A 14 5.63 6.32 -0.01
CA ALA A 14 5.24 6.64 1.37
C ALA A 14 4.61 5.46 2.13
N CYS A 15 3.90 4.57 1.44
CA CYS A 15 3.34 3.36 2.06
C CYS A 15 4.40 2.31 2.37
N VAL A 16 5.46 2.21 1.56
CA VAL A 16 6.59 1.29 1.74
C VAL A 16 7.34 1.66 3.01
N SER A 17 7.66 2.95 3.21
CA SER A 17 8.47 3.41 4.35
C SER A 17 7.79 3.24 5.71
N VAL A 18 6.46 3.11 5.76
CA VAL A 18 5.70 2.96 7.01
C VAL A 18 5.19 1.55 7.25
N CYS A 19 5.41 0.60 6.34
CA CYS A 19 4.94 -0.76 6.52
C CYS A 19 5.84 -1.50 7.53
N PRO A 20 5.37 -1.81 8.75
CA PRO A 20 6.21 -2.43 9.77
C PRO A 20 6.63 -3.86 9.40
N GLU A 21 5.80 -4.56 8.61
CA GLU A 21 6.03 -5.94 8.20
C GLU A 21 6.85 -6.05 6.91
N GLY A 22 7.14 -4.93 6.23
CA GLY A 22 7.77 -4.96 4.92
C GLY A 22 6.91 -5.59 3.82
N ALA A 23 5.58 -5.62 3.98
CA ALA A 23 4.65 -6.26 3.05
C ALA A 23 4.44 -5.50 1.72
N ILE A 24 5.03 -4.31 1.56
CA ILE A 24 4.79 -3.43 0.41
C ILE A 24 6.12 -3.17 -0.30
N GLU A 25 6.14 -3.43 -1.60
CA GLU A 25 7.31 -3.19 -2.45
C GLU A 25 6.95 -2.22 -3.57
N LEU A 26 7.88 -1.32 -3.89
CA LEU A 26 7.79 -0.41 -5.03
C LEU A 26 8.97 -0.65 -5.97
N ILE A 27 8.67 -1.09 -7.18
CA ILE A 27 9.65 -1.27 -8.27
C ILE A 27 9.23 -0.34 -9.40
N ASP A 28 10.02 0.70 -9.65
CA ASP A 28 9.70 1.79 -10.57
C ASP A 28 8.28 2.36 -10.36
N ALA A 29 7.38 2.14 -11.30
CA ALA A 29 5.97 2.55 -11.25
C ALA A 29 5.04 1.36 -10.98
N TYR A 30 5.49 0.37 -10.21
CA TYR A 30 4.71 -0.80 -9.83
C TYR A 30 4.74 -1.01 -8.33
N LEU A 31 3.57 -0.89 -7.70
CA LEU A 31 3.39 -1.14 -6.27
C LEU A 31 2.78 -2.53 -6.07
N SER A 32 3.46 -3.37 -5.31
CA SER A 32 3.02 -4.72 -4.92
C SER A 32 2.75 -4.77 -3.41
N ILE A 33 1.74 -5.56 -3.02
CA ILE A 33 1.43 -5.84 -1.61
C ILE A 33 1.34 -7.35 -1.47
N ASP A 34 2.14 -7.90 -0.55
CA ASP A 34 2.08 -9.31 -0.16
C ASP A 34 1.02 -9.49 0.93
N ASP A 35 -0.12 -10.10 0.60
CA ASP A 35 -1.22 -10.32 1.52
C ASP A 35 -0.92 -11.39 2.60
N GLU A 36 0.06 -12.28 2.39
CA GLU A 36 0.49 -13.26 3.39
C GLU A 36 1.29 -12.59 4.52
N ILE A 37 2.06 -11.56 4.17
CA ILE A 37 2.84 -10.76 5.13
C ILE A 37 1.96 -9.67 5.76
N CYS A 38 1.04 -9.07 5.00
CA CYS A 38 0.22 -7.95 5.44
C CYS A 38 -0.69 -8.28 6.65
N LYS A 39 -0.43 -7.68 7.81
CA LYS A 39 -1.27 -7.82 9.02
C LYS A 39 -2.52 -6.92 9.04
N ASN A 40 -2.90 -6.32 7.91
CA ASN A 40 -4.08 -5.46 7.80
C ASN A 40 -4.14 -4.31 8.84
N CYS A 41 -2.99 -3.73 9.22
CA CYS A 41 -2.90 -2.64 10.20
C CYS A 41 -3.38 -1.27 9.67
N ARG A 42 -3.52 -1.13 8.35
CA ARG A 42 -4.05 0.05 7.64
C ARG A 42 -3.23 1.34 7.77
N ILE A 43 -1.98 1.26 8.20
CA ILE A 43 -1.09 2.44 8.27
C ILE A 43 -0.84 3.01 6.86
N CYS A 44 -0.62 2.13 5.87
CA CYS A 44 -0.43 2.52 4.47
C CYS A 44 -1.61 3.32 3.89
N VAL A 45 -2.84 2.97 4.27
CA VAL A 45 -4.07 3.68 3.89
C VAL A 45 -4.08 5.10 4.47
N LYS A 46 -3.74 5.23 5.77
CA LYS A 46 -3.74 6.53 6.47
C LYS A 46 -2.66 7.48 5.97
N VAL A 47 -1.47 6.97 5.65
CA VAL A 47 -0.34 7.81 5.23
C VAL A 47 -0.44 8.26 3.77
N CYS A 48 -1.24 7.57 2.95
CA CYS A 48 -1.28 7.82 1.52
C CYS A 48 -1.81 9.23 1.22
N PRO A 49 -0.99 10.17 0.72
CA PRO A 49 -1.42 11.54 0.50
C PRO A 49 -2.44 11.66 -0.64
N LEU A 50 -2.44 10.71 -1.57
CA LEU A 50 -3.35 10.65 -2.71
C LEU A 50 -4.60 9.80 -2.42
N GLY A 51 -4.67 9.17 -1.24
CA GLY A 51 -5.75 8.24 -0.89
C GLY A 51 -5.90 7.09 -1.87
N SER A 52 -4.81 6.61 -2.49
CA SER A 52 -4.87 5.55 -3.53
C SER A 52 -5.03 4.14 -2.96
N LEU A 53 -4.92 3.97 -1.63
CA LEU A 53 -4.94 2.69 -0.93
C LEU A 53 -6.25 2.53 -0.15
N GLU A 54 -6.93 1.41 -0.31
CA GLU A 54 -8.19 1.11 0.39
C GLU A 54 -8.13 -0.25 1.09
N ALA A 55 -8.61 -0.32 2.32
CA ALA A 55 -8.80 -1.58 3.03
C ALA A 55 -10.14 -2.20 2.64
N ILE A 56 -10.09 -3.33 1.94
CA ILE A 56 -11.28 -4.07 1.53
C ILE A 56 -11.49 -5.28 2.44
N LYS A 57 -12.75 -5.51 2.80
CA LYS A 57 -13.21 -6.82 3.25
C LYS A 57 -13.54 -7.61 1.98
N GLU A 58 -13.20 -8.88 2.00
CA GLU A 58 -13.45 -9.86 0.93
C GLU A 58 -14.73 -9.59 0.11
#